data_AF-A0A9P0FAY9-F1
#
_entry.id   AF-A0A9P0FAY9-F1
#
_cell.length_a   1.000
_cell.length_b   1.000
_cell.length_c   1.000
_cell.angle_alpha   90.00
_cell.angle_beta   90.00
_cell.angle_gamma   90.00
#
_symmetry.space_group_name_H-M   'P 1'
#
loop_
_entity.id
_entity.type
_entity.pdbx_description
1 polymer ?
#
loop_
_entity_poly.entity_id
_entity_poly.type
_entity_poly.pdbx_seq_one_letter_code
_entity_poly.pdbx_strand_id
1 'polypeptide(L)'
;MPVFDNNREIDFEIVFFDLETGGFAYEDDILQIGLRYQEKWEGIYVTPTKRISPSASEVHNLTNIGEELFFHGIQIPSVPLQAALKKTLDFLLTTNKPCVLVAHNVNFDSTRLINALLKTGQIEEFSKIIFGFVDTLPLFRNMLNRQNNCSLGFLAKEANIKACGAHDALADVLILQKLIKHHQISDEQLLSQVSQFNYEVSKQIAKNHARMILKTLSPLEGTVSEGMMNKMAAAGIDFPTIIDTYITLGEDGIYMLFTELVTEKPRVTKSRRIINSVTSFLQNIIT
;
A
#
# COMPACT_ATOMS: atom_id res chain seq x y z
N MET A 1 6.04 5.46 22.63
CA MET A 1 6.24 4.14 22.00
C MET A 1 5.88 3.07 23.02
N PRO A 2 4.96 2.14 22.75
CA PRO A 2 4.96 0.89 23.48
C PRO A 2 6.23 0.14 23.07
N VAL A 3 7.14 -0.03 24.03
CA VAL A 3 8.24 -0.99 23.91
C VAL A 3 7.57 -2.35 24.06
N PHE A 4 7.47 -3.11 22.97
CA PHE A 4 7.02 -4.50 23.05
C PHE A 4 8.18 -5.28 23.68
N ASP A 5 7.98 -5.69 24.92
CA ASP A 5 8.93 -6.43 25.74
C ASP A 5 9.20 -7.81 25.11
N ASN A 6 10.47 -8.10 24.79
CA ASN A 6 10.91 -9.31 24.10
C ASN A 6 10.73 -10.61 24.92
N ASN A 7 10.11 -10.54 26.11
CA ASN A 7 9.94 -11.65 27.04
C ASN A 7 8.48 -12.01 27.36
N ARG A 8 7.50 -11.50 26.61
CA ARG A 8 6.15 -12.08 26.58
C ARG A 8 5.93 -12.71 25.20
N GLU A 9 5.46 -13.96 25.15
CA GLU A 9 4.82 -14.48 23.94
C GLU A 9 3.68 -13.52 23.61
N ILE A 10 3.89 -12.65 22.63
CA ILE A 10 2.83 -11.77 22.15
C ILE A 10 1.95 -12.64 21.28
N ASP A 11 0.83 -13.05 21.86
CA ASP A 11 -0.24 -13.72 21.16
C ASP A 11 -1.01 -12.69 20.31
N PHE A 12 -1.04 -12.89 19.00
CA PHE A 12 -1.67 -12.00 18.04
C PHE A 12 -2.96 -12.61 17.52
N GLU A 13 -4.01 -11.80 17.44
CA GLU A 13 -5.26 -12.25 16.81
C GLU A 13 -5.18 -12.05 15.29
N ILE A 14 -5.56 -13.07 14.52
CA ILE A 14 -5.59 -13.00 13.06
C ILE A 14 -6.93 -12.42 12.60
N VAL A 15 -6.86 -11.29 11.89
CA VAL A 15 -8.02 -10.65 11.28
C VAL A 15 -7.85 -10.66 9.77
N PHE A 16 -8.78 -11.30 9.06
CA PHE A 16 -8.81 -11.25 7.60
C PHE A 16 -9.39 -9.91 7.15
N PHE A 17 -8.76 -9.27 6.18
CA PHE A 17 -9.26 -8.03 5.60
C PHE A 17 -9.05 -7.98 4.09
N ASP A 18 -9.89 -7.19 3.43
CA ASP A 18 -9.85 -6.93 2.00
C ASP A 18 -10.45 -5.55 1.71
N LEU A 19 -10.04 -4.90 0.62
CA LEU A 19 -10.52 -3.59 0.21
C LEU A 19 -11.00 -3.58 -1.25
N GLU A 20 -12.22 -3.10 -1.46
CA GLU A 20 -12.64 -2.65 -2.79
C GLU A 20 -12.31 -1.18 -2.99
N THR A 21 -11.86 -0.81 -4.19
CA THR A 21 -11.30 0.52 -4.47
C THR A 21 -11.77 1.05 -5.82
N GLY A 22 -11.79 2.38 -5.98
CA GLY A 22 -12.20 3.03 -7.24
C GLY A 22 -11.30 2.73 -8.44
N GLY A 23 -10.14 2.12 -8.21
CA GLY A 23 -9.16 1.74 -9.23
C GLY A 23 -7.79 1.36 -8.67
N PHE A 24 -6.83 1.19 -9.57
CA PHE A 24 -5.48 0.76 -9.22
C PHE A 24 -4.56 1.91 -8.78
N ALA A 25 -4.94 3.17 -9.02
CA ALA A 25 -4.12 4.31 -8.62
C ALA A 25 -4.11 4.46 -7.10
N TYR A 26 -3.00 4.95 -6.56
CA TYR A 26 -2.82 5.11 -5.11
C TYR A 26 -3.74 6.18 -4.50
N GLU A 27 -4.29 7.05 -5.35
CA GLU A 27 -5.21 8.13 -5.02
C GLU A 27 -6.67 7.70 -5.12
N ASP A 28 -6.95 6.53 -5.68
CA ASP A 28 -8.33 6.05 -5.83
C ASP A 28 -8.93 5.78 -4.44
N ASP A 29 -10.23 6.05 -4.31
CA ASP A 29 -10.93 5.90 -3.04
C ASP A 29 -10.99 4.42 -2.64
N ILE A 30 -10.89 4.16 -1.34
CA ILE A 30 -11.41 2.93 -0.76
C ILE A 30 -12.94 3.06 -0.82
N LEU A 31 -13.62 2.03 -1.32
CA LEU A 31 -15.08 1.98 -1.49
C LEU A 31 -15.73 0.97 -0.56
N GLN A 32 -15.01 -0.06 -0.17
CA GLN A 32 -15.47 -1.04 0.80
C GLN A 32 -14.29 -1.54 1.65
N ILE A 33 -14.55 -1.77 2.93
CA ILE A 33 -13.64 -2.45 3.85
C ILE A 33 -14.34 -3.72 4.34
N GLY A 34 -13.78 -4.89 4.02
CA GLY A 34 -14.22 -6.17 4.55
C GLY A 34 -13.31 -6.61 5.68
N LEU A 35 -13.89 -7.01 6.82
CA LEU A 35 -13.17 -7.49 7.99
C LEU A 35 -13.81 -8.77 8.51
N ARG A 36 -13.00 -9.74 8.92
CA ARG A 36 -13.46 -10.96 9.59
C ARG A 36 -12.51 -11.40 10.69
N TYR A 37 -13.06 -11.62 11.87
CA TYR A 37 -12.36 -12.12 13.04
C TYR A 37 -13.24 -13.17 13.74
N GLN A 38 -12.79 -14.43 13.76
CA GLN A 38 -13.60 -15.56 14.20
C GLN A 38 -14.97 -15.58 13.48
N GLU A 39 -16.08 -15.55 14.23
CA GLU A 39 -17.44 -15.46 13.70
C GLU A 39 -17.94 -14.03 13.49
N LYS A 40 -17.18 -13.02 13.92
CA LYS A 40 -17.51 -11.61 13.69
C LYS A 40 -17.05 -11.19 12.31
N TRP A 41 -17.88 -10.38 11.66
CA TRP A 41 -17.60 -9.82 10.34
C TRP A 41 -18.20 -8.42 10.25
N GLU A 42 -17.54 -7.54 9.51
CA GLU A 42 -17.97 -6.17 9.29
C GLU A 42 -17.65 -5.78 7.84
N GLY A 43 -18.66 -5.32 7.10
CA GLY A 43 -18.52 -4.78 5.76
C GLY A 43 -18.90 -3.32 5.77
N ILE A 44 -17.95 -2.44 5.46
CA ILE A 44 -18.12 -1.00 5.57
C ILE A 44 -18.02 -0.39 4.19
N TYR A 45 -19.12 0.15 3.67
CA TYR A 45 -19.09 0.91 2.44
C TYR A 45 -18.69 2.37 2.70
N VAL A 46 -17.80 2.87 1.85
CA VAL A 46 -17.17 4.18 1.99
C VAL A 46 -17.66 5.10 0.90
N THR A 47 -18.06 6.32 1.28
CA THR A 47 -18.58 7.32 0.36
C THR A 47 -17.51 7.72 -0.65
N PRO A 48 -17.73 7.52 -1.97
CA PRO A 48 -16.79 7.89 -3.00
C PRO A 48 -16.67 9.43 -3.09
N THR A 49 -15.45 9.91 -3.27
CA THR A 49 -15.12 11.32 -3.57
C THR A 49 -14.70 11.52 -5.02
N LYS A 50 -14.42 10.42 -5.72
CA LYS A 50 -14.00 10.37 -7.12
C LYS A 50 -14.93 9.46 -7.91
N ARG A 51 -14.91 9.61 -9.24
CA ARG A 51 -15.59 8.68 -10.14
C ARG A 51 -14.87 7.33 -10.09
N ILE A 52 -15.62 6.26 -9.88
CA ILE A 52 -15.11 4.89 -9.95
C ILE A 52 -14.75 4.56 -11.40
N SER A 53 -13.56 3.99 -11.60
CA SER A 53 -13.10 3.62 -12.94
C SER A 53 -13.94 2.47 -13.52
N PRO A 54 -14.25 2.46 -14.83
CA PRO A 54 -15.03 1.37 -15.44
C PRO A 54 -14.42 -0.02 -15.20
N SER A 55 -13.09 -0.12 -15.26
CA SER A 55 -12.36 -1.36 -14.98
C SER A 55 -12.53 -1.86 -13.54
N ALA A 56 -12.68 -0.95 -12.57
CA ALA A 56 -12.94 -1.34 -11.18
C ALA A 56 -14.40 -1.77 -11.03
N SER A 57 -15.35 -1.01 -11.62
CA SER A 57 -16.76 -1.39 -11.66
C SER A 57 -17.00 -2.77 -12.29
N GLU A 58 -16.25 -3.15 -13.31
CA GLU A 58 -16.34 -4.48 -13.94
C GLU A 58 -15.93 -5.62 -13.00
N VAL A 59 -15.04 -5.34 -12.05
CA VAL A 59 -14.55 -6.33 -11.09
C VAL A 59 -15.53 -6.44 -9.93
N HIS A 60 -15.75 -5.35 -9.19
CA HIS A 60 -16.49 -5.36 -7.92
C HIS A 60 -17.95 -4.90 -8.01
N ASN A 61 -18.45 -4.59 -9.21
CA ASN A 61 -19.83 -4.16 -9.44
C ASN A 61 -20.28 -2.93 -8.63
N LEU A 62 -19.33 -2.11 -8.17
CA LEU A 62 -19.61 -0.82 -7.52
C LEU A 62 -19.54 0.29 -8.56
N THR A 63 -20.52 1.18 -8.53
CA THR A 63 -20.60 2.38 -9.35
C THR A 63 -21.03 3.56 -8.49
N ASN A 64 -20.84 4.78 -8.98
CA ASN A 64 -21.27 5.97 -8.27
C ASN A 64 -21.91 7.02 -9.17
N ILE A 65 -22.87 7.74 -8.61
CA ILE A 65 -23.46 8.96 -9.17
C ILE A 65 -23.21 10.07 -8.13
N GLY A 66 -22.24 10.94 -8.40
CA GLY A 66 -21.74 11.85 -7.36
C GLY A 66 -21.15 11.06 -6.19
N GLU A 67 -21.62 11.37 -4.97
CA GLU A 67 -21.22 10.70 -3.73
C GLU A 67 -22.10 9.48 -3.40
N GLU A 68 -23.11 9.17 -4.21
CA GLU A 68 -23.97 8.01 -4.00
C GLU A 68 -23.31 6.75 -4.55
N LEU A 69 -23.14 5.74 -3.69
CA LEU A 69 -22.56 4.45 -4.04
C LEU A 69 -23.66 3.44 -4.37
N PHE A 70 -23.44 2.65 -5.42
CA PHE A 70 -24.36 1.61 -5.88
C PHE A 70 -23.61 0.28 -6.00
N PHE A 71 -24.23 -0.81 -5.55
CA PHE A 71 -23.75 -2.17 -5.75
C PHE A 71 -24.76 -2.94 -6.60
N HIS A 72 -24.31 -3.48 -7.74
CA HIS A 72 -25.20 -4.07 -8.76
C HIS A 72 -26.36 -3.14 -9.17
N GLY A 73 -26.09 -1.83 -9.23
CA GLY A 73 -27.10 -0.81 -9.58
C GLY A 73 -28.10 -0.47 -8.48
N ILE A 74 -27.99 -1.08 -7.29
CA ILE A 74 -28.80 -0.77 -6.12
C ILE A 74 -28.03 0.20 -5.23
N GLN A 75 -28.63 1.34 -4.88
CA GLN A 75 -28.00 2.30 -3.98
C GLN A 75 -27.78 1.66 -2.61
N ILE A 76 -26.56 1.80 -2.10
CA ILE A 76 -26.16 1.26 -0.80
C ILE A 76 -25.76 2.41 0.14
N PRO A 77 -26.13 2.33 1.42
CA PRO A 77 -25.66 3.32 2.40
C PRO A 77 -24.14 3.23 2.52
N SER A 78 -23.49 4.38 2.42
CA SER A 78 -22.05 4.53 2.62
C SER A 78 -21.77 5.59 3.68
N VAL A 79 -20.57 5.58 4.26
CA VAL A 79 -20.14 6.57 5.24
C VAL A 79 -18.83 7.24 4.81
N PRO A 80 -18.57 8.48 5.25
CA PRO A 80 -17.29 9.15 4.95
C PRO A 80 -16.09 8.33 5.44
N LEU A 81 -14.96 8.44 4.74
CA LEU A 81 -13.74 7.67 5.02
C LEU A 81 -13.34 7.67 6.51
N GLN A 82 -13.37 8.82 7.18
CA GLN A 82 -13.02 8.92 8.60
C GLN A 82 -13.96 8.10 9.50
N ALA A 83 -15.26 8.10 9.19
CA ALA A 83 -16.24 7.30 9.91
C ALA A 83 -16.07 5.80 9.63
N ALA A 84 -15.72 5.45 8.38
CA ALA A 84 -15.40 4.07 8.02
C ALA A 84 -14.17 3.56 8.78
N LEU A 85 -13.08 4.34 8.82
CA LEU A 85 -11.87 4.00 9.58
C LEU A 85 -12.15 3.90 11.07
N LYS A 86 -13.02 4.75 11.63
CA LYS A 86 -13.45 4.61 13.03
C LYS A 86 -14.18 3.29 13.26
N LYS A 87 -15.12 2.90 12.40
CA LYS A 87 -15.79 1.59 12.47
C LYS A 87 -14.81 0.43 12.35
N THR A 88 -13.82 0.53 11.46
CA THR A 88 -12.73 -0.44 11.34
C THR A 88 -11.96 -0.56 12.65
N LEU A 89 -11.56 0.56 13.27
CA LEU A 89 -10.87 0.56 14.56
C LEU A 89 -11.74 -0.06 15.65
N ASP A 90 -13.00 0.33 15.74
CA ASP A 90 -13.96 -0.20 16.72
C ASP A 90 -14.09 -1.73 16.56
N PHE A 91 -14.13 -2.26 15.33
CA PHE A 91 -14.12 -3.70 15.05
C PHE A 91 -12.83 -4.38 15.52
N LEU A 92 -11.66 -3.82 15.17
CA LEU A 92 -10.37 -4.36 15.55
C LEU A 92 -10.19 -4.39 17.07
N LEU A 93 -10.69 -3.38 17.79
CA LEU A 93 -10.64 -3.37 19.27
C LEU A 93 -11.45 -4.51 19.90
N THR A 94 -12.40 -5.12 19.18
CA THR A 94 -13.16 -6.28 19.70
C THR A 94 -12.34 -7.56 19.83
N THR A 95 -11.11 -7.60 19.30
CA THR A 95 -10.14 -8.70 19.50
C THR A 95 -9.60 -8.72 20.93
N ASN A 96 -9.64 -7.58 21.64
CA ASN A 96 -9.02 -7.36 22.95
C ASN A 96 -7.51 -7.64 23.03
N LYS A 97 -6.84 -7.81 21.88
CA LYS A 97 -5.40 -8.06 21.75
C LYS A 97 -4.86 -7.44 20.47
N PRO A 98 -3.55 -7.15 20.38
CA PRO A 98 -2.91 -6.79 19.12
C PRO A 98 -3.25 -7.81 18.03
N CYS A 99 -3.51 -7.33 16.82
CA CYS A 99 -3.91 -8.16 15.70
C CYS A 99 -2.95 -8.06 14.52
N VAL A 100 -2.91 -9.12 13.73
CA VAL A 100 -2.27 -9.16 12.41
C VAL A 100 -3.35 -9.17 11.35
N LEU A 101 -3.23 -8.24 10.39
CA LEU A 101 -4.14 -8.16 9.26
C LEU A 101 -3.66 -9.05 8.12
N VAL A 102 -4.48 -10.02 7.72
CA VAL A 102 -4.17 -11.00 6.68
C VAL A 102 -5.00 -10.71 5.44
N ALA A 103 -4.33 -10.53 4.30
CA ALA A 103 -4.98 -10.40 2.99
C ALA A 103 -4.23 -11.18 1.90
N HIS A 104 -4.82 -11.24 0.72
CA HIS A 104 -4.23 -11.87 -0.44
C HIS A 104 -3.68 -10.82 -1.40
N ASN A 105 -2.36 -10.73 -1.56
CA ASN A 105 -1.67 -9.60 -2.19
C ASN A 105 -1.75 -8.31 -1.35
N VAL A 106 -1.53 -8.44 -0.04
CA VAL A 106 -1.75 -7.40 0.98
C VAL A 106 -1.03 -6.08 0.71
N ASN A 107 0.04 -6.06 -0.10
CA ASN A 107 0.71 -4.81 -0.47
C ASN A 107 -0.26 -3.84 -1.17
N PHE A 108 -1.28 -4.35 -1.87
CA PHE A 108 -2.34 -3.52 -2.45
C PHE A 108 -3.19 -2.86 -1.34
N ASP A 109 -3.72 -3.66 -0.43
CA ASP A 109 -4.67 -3.24 0.61
C ASP A 109 -4.00 -2.42 1.72
N SER A 110 -2.88 -2.92 2.25
CA SER A 110 -2.11 -2.25 3.31
C SER A 110 -1.64 -0.86 2.89
N THR A 111 -1.17 -0.70 1.65
CA THR A 111 -0.76 0.61 1.11
C THR A 111 -1.92 1.61 1.16
N ARG A 112 -3.12 1.18 0.76
CA ARG A 112 -4.32 2.02 0.71
C ARG A 112 -4.84 2.35 2.10
N LEU A 113 -4.90 1.35 2.98
CA LEU A 113 -5.26 1.56 4.38
C LEU A 113 -4.30 2.56 5.04
N ILE A 114 -2.98 2.37 4.90
CA ILE A 114 -1.98 3.28 5.47
C ILE A 114 -2.12 4.69 4.91
N ASN A 115 -2.33 4.85 3.59
CA ASN A 115 -2.55 6.17 3.00
C ASN A 115 -3.82 6.83 3.55
N ALA A 116 -4.91 6.07 3.70
CA ALA A 116 -6.15 6.56 4.29
C ALA A 116 -5.96 7.01 5.75
N LEU A 117 -5.21 6.24 6.54
CA LEU A 117 -4.86 6.58 7.92
C LEU A 117 -3.96 7.81 8.02
N LEU A 118 -2.96 7.95 7.14
CA LEU A 118 -2.11 9.14 7.05
C LEU A 118 -2.94 10.38 6.71
N LYS A 119 -3.83 10.27 5.72
CA LYS A 119 -4.71 11.37 5.27
C LYS A 119 -5.69 11.83 6.36
N THR A 120 -6.13 10.91 7.23
CA THR A 120 -7.12 11.19 8.29
C THR A 120 -6.48 11.42 9.67
N GLY A 121 -5.16 11.27 9.80
CA GLY A 121 -4.44 11.45 11.06
C GLY A 121 -4.64 10.33 12.08
N GLN A 122 -5.05 9.13 11.66
CA GLN A 122 -5.44 8.01 12.56
C GLN A 122 -4.35 6.94 12.74
N ILE A 123 -3.11 7.22 12.33
CA ILE A 123 -2.00 6.24 12.41
C ILE A 123 -1.70 5.85 13.86
N GLU A 124 -1.78 6.78 14.81
CA GLU A 124 -1.39 6.52 16.20
C GLU A 124 -2.33 5.51 16.85
N GLU A 125 -3.64 5.67 16.69
CA GLU A 125 -4.65 4.75 17.23
C GLU A 125 -4.52 3.36 16.62
N PHE A 126 -4.32 3.28 15.31
CA PHE A 126 -4.15 2.00 14.62
C PHE A 126 -2.85 1.30 15.00
N SER A 127 -1.77 2.05 15.27
CA SER A 127 -0.49 1.48 15.72
C SER A 127 -0.56 0.79 17.09
N LYS A 128 -1.59 1.10 17.89
CA LYS A 128 -1.82 0.48 19.21
C LYS A 128 -2.46 -0.90 19.11
N ILE A 129 -3.16 -1.20 18.00
CA ILE A 129 -3.91 -2.44 17.83
C ILE A 129 -3.36 -3.31 16.69
N ILE A 130 -2.89 -2.73 15.58
CA ILE A 130 -2.32 -3.49 14.46
C ILE A 130 -0.84 -3.71 14.72
N PHE A 131 -0.44 -4.97 14.89
CA PHE A 131 0.96 -5.35 14.94
C PHE A 131 1.61 -5.36 13.55
N GLY A 132 0.90 -5.88 12.54
CA GLY A 132 1.42 -5.95 11.18
C GLY A 132 0.46 -6.57 10.17
N PHE A 133 1.02 -6.86 9.00
CA PHE A 133 0.32 -7.42 7.84
C PHE A 133 0.94 -8.74 7.41
N VAL A 134 0.13 -9.65 6.87
CA VAL A 134 0.60 -10.89 6.23
C VAL A 134 0.05 -10.96 4.81
N ASP A 135 0.94 -11.27 3.87
CA ASP A 135 0.59 -11.53 2.47
C ASP A 135 0.46 -13.03 2.23
N THR A 136 -0.74 -13.48 1.89
CA THR A 136 -0.98 -14.90 1.58
C THR A 136 -0.59 -15.28 0.16
N LEU A 137 -0.38 -14.32 -0.76
CA LEU A 137 -0.02 -14.64 -2.15
C LEU A 137 1.34 -15.35 -2.25
N PRO A 138 2.44 -14.85 -1.64
CA PRO A 138 3.71 -15.58 -1.59
C PRO A 138 3.60 -16.93 -0.88
N LEU A 139 2.78 -17.03 0.17
CA LEU A 139 2.54 -18.28 0.90
C LEU A 139 1.93 -19.35 -0.03
N PHE A 140 0.86 -19.01 -0.75
CA PHE A 140 0.25 -19.93 -1.72
C PHE A 140 1.20 -20.29 -2.86
N ARG A 141 1.97 -19.32 -3.39
CA ARG A 141 2.96 -19.58 -4.45
C ARG A 141 4.02 -20.59 -4.02
N ASN A 142 4.54 -20.43 -2.80
CA ASN A 142 5.55 -21.33 -2.25
C ASN A 142 4.97 -22.71 -1.98
N MET A 143 3.82 -22.78 -1.31
CA MET A 143 3.15 -24.04 -0.98
C MET A 143 2.77 -24.85 -2.23
N LEU A 144 2.29 -24.19 -3.29
CA LEU A 144 1.87 -24.82 -4.54
C LEU A 144 3.01 -24.96 -5.57
N ASN A 145 4.22 -24.48 -5.24
CA ASN A 145 5.39 -24.47 -6.13
C ASN A 145 5.11 -23.84 -7.51
N ARG A 146 4.36 -22.73 -7.56
CA ARG A 146 4.04 -22.04 -8.81
C ARG A 146 3.90 -20.53 -8.63
N GLN A 147 4.22 -19.77 -9.66
CA GLN A 147 4.12 -18.29 -9.64
C GLN A 147 2.79 -17.77 -10.21
N ASN A 148 2.23 -18.48 -11.18
CA ASN A 148 1.00 -18.13 -11.87
C ASN A 148 -0.21 -18.86 -11.26
N ASN A 149 -1.42 -18.41 -11.61
CA ASN A 149 -2.66 -19.05 -11.18
C ASN A 149 -2.82 -19.11 -9.65
N CYS A 150 -2.30 -18.11 -8.94
CA CYS A 150 -2.45 -17.99 -7.49
C CYS A 150 -3.30 -16.78 -7.09
N SER A 151 -4.14 -16.24 -7.99
CA SER A 151 -5.13 -15.24 -7.57
C SER A 151 -6.20 -15.88 -6.70
N LEU A 152 -6.80 -15.10 -5.81
CA LEU A 152 -7.83 -15.57 -4.87
C LEU A 152 -8.95 -16.34 -5.58
N GLY A 153 -9.51 -15.77 -6.65
CA GLY A 153 -10.57 -16.39 -7.45
C GLY A 153 -10.12 -17.69 -8.16
N PHE A 154 -8.87 -17.76 -8.63
CA PHE A 154 -8.35 -18.99 -9.24
C PHE A 154 -8.24 -20.11 -8.18
N LEU A 155 -7.63 -19.79 -7.04
CA LEU A 155 -7.47 -20.74 -5.93
C LEU A 155 -8.82 -21.22 -5.42
N ALA A 156 -9.79 -20.33 -5.26
CA ALA A 156 -11.15 -20.67 -4.85
C ALA A 156 -11.81 -21.65 -5.82
N LYS A 157 -11.68 -21.40 -7.13
CA LYS A 157 -12.19 -22.29 -8.17
C LYS A 157 -11.54 -23.66 -8.11
N GLU A 158 -10.22 -23.73 -7.98
CA GLU A 158 -9.46 -24.98 -7.89
C GLU A 158 -9.86 -25.81 -6.65
N ALA A 159 -10.07 -25.14 -5.51
CA ALA A 159 -10.52 -25.76 -4.27
C ALA A 159 -12.03 -26.07 -4.22
N ASN A 160 -12.78 -25.84 -5.31
CA ASN A 160 -14.24 -25.93 -5.36
C ASN A 160 -14.97 -25.13 -4.26
N ILE A 161 -14.37 -24.01 -3.83
CA ILE A 161 -14.99 -23.07 -2.90
C ILE A 161 -15.93 -22.17 -3.69
N LYS A 162 -17.22 -22.18 -3.34
CA LYS A 162 -18.20 -21.27 -3.94
C LYS A 162 -17.80 -19.83 -3.64
N ALA A 163 -17.44 -19.11 -4.70
CA ALA A 163 -17.11 -17.69 -4.69
C ALA A 163 -18.36 -16.83 -4.98
N CYS A 164 -19.46 -17.12 -4.29
CA CYS A 164 -20.67 -16.31 -4.42
C CYS A 164 -20.38 -14.91 -3.88
N GLY A 165 -20.47 -13.89 -4.75
CA GLY A 165 -20.14 -12.52 -4.41
C GLY A 165 -18.65 -12.18 -4.45
N ALA A 166 -17.80 -12.93 -5.16
CA ALA A 166 -16.41 -12.49 -5.38
C ALA A 166 -16.34 -11.04 -5.85
N HIS A 167 -15.35 -10.29 -5.37
CA HIS A 167 -15.24 -8.84 -5.54
C HIS A 167 -16.32 -8.03 -4.76
N ASP A 168 -16.79 -8.62 -3.67
CA ASP A 168 -17.28 -7.95 -2.48
C ASP A 168 -16.20 -8.21 -1.42
N ALA A 169 -15.67 -7.17 -0.78
CA ALA A 169 -14.58 -7.31 0.18
C ALA A 169 -14.90 -8.35 1.29
N LEU A 170 -16.16 -8.47 1.70
CA LEU A 170 -16.57 -9.48 2.69
C LEU A 170 -16.59 -10.91 2.14
N ALA A 171 -16.94 -11.08 0.87
CA ALA A 171 -16.87 -12.38 0.23
C ALA A 171 -15.41 -12.81 0.06
N ASP A 172 -14.54 -11.88 -0.31
CA ASP A 172 -13.12 -12.16 -0.56
C ASP A 172 -12.39 -12.53 0.74
N VAL A 173 -12.66 -11.87 1.88
CA VAL A 173 -12.14 -12.33 3.18
C VAL A 173 -12.63 -13.73 3.56
N LEU A 174 -13.89 -14.06 3.24
CA LEU A 174 -14.46 -15.39 3.52
C LEU A 174 -13.84 -16.46 2.63
N ILE A 175 -13.61 -16.16 1.35
CA ILE A 175 -12.93 -17.05 0.41
C ILE A 175 -11.50 -17.30 0.89
N LEU A 176 -10.78 -16.25 1.29
CA LEU A 176 -9.42 -16.37 1.81
C LEU A 176 -9.37 -17.27 3.06
N GLN A 177 -10.25 -17.05 4.03
CA GLN A 177 -10.31 -17.88 5.23
C GLN A 177 -10.58 -19.36 4.88
N LYS A 178 -11.50 -19.63 3.94
CA LYS A 178 -11.78 -20.99 3.47
C LYS A 178 -10.58 -21.62 2.78
N LEU A 179 -9.80 -20.85 2.01
CA LEU A 179 -8.58 -21.32 1.35
C LEU A 179 -7.48 -21.67 2.35
N ILE A 180 -7.23 -20.80 3.34
CA ILE A 180 -6.29 -21.06 4.45
C ILE A 180 -6.66 -22.38 5.14
N LYS A 181 -7.96 -22.57 5.47
CA LYS A 181 -8.45 -23.81 6.08
C LYS A 181 -8.32 -25.02 5.16
N HIS A 182 -8.68 -24.89 3.88
CA HIS A 182 -8.63 -25.96 2.90
C HIS A 182 -7.21 -26.51 2.73
N HIS A 183 -6.23 -25.60 2.70
CA HIS A 183 -4.81 -25.94 2.57
C HIS A 183 -4.11 -26.22 3.90
N GLN A 184 -4.84 -26.19 5.03
CA GLN A 184 -4.32 -26.45 6.37
C GLN A 184 -3.11 -25.56 6.73
N ILE A 185 -3.12 -24.30 6.26
CA ILE A 185 -2.09 -23.33 6.62
C ILE A 185 -2.30 -22.95 8.08
N SER A 186 -1.28 -23.17 8.92
CA SER A 186 -1.35 -22.88 10.36
C SER A 186 -1.15 -21.39 10.65
N ASP A 187 -1.62 -20.96 11.82
CA ASP A 187 -1.39 -19.60 12.30
C ASP A 187 0.12 -19.30 12.42
N GLU A 188 0.93 -20.27 12.84
CA GLU A 188 2.39 -20.14 12.88
C GLU A 188 2.99 -19.82 11.49
N GLN A 189 2.51 -20.50 10.44
CA GLN A 189 2.95 -20.24 9.07
C GLN A 189 2.53 -18.85 8.57
N LEU A 190 1.35 -18.36 8.97
CA LEU A 190 0.92 -16.99 8.66
C LEU A 190 1.79 -15.98 9.40
N LEU A 191 1.95 -16.16 10.71
CA LEU A 191 2.65 -15.22 11.59
C LEU A 191 4.16 -15.15 11.29
N SER A 192 4.75 -16.19 10.70
CA SER A 192 6.16 -16.18 10.28
C SER A 192 6.46 -15.19 9.14
N GLN A 193 5.44 -14.64 8.47
CA GLN A 193 5.58 -13.71 7.33
C GLN A 193 5.17 -12.27 7.66
N VAL A 194 4.97 -11.95 8.94
CA VAL A 194 4.45 -10.64 9.34
C VAL A 194 5.43 -9.52 8.95
N SER A 195 4.91 -8.54 8.22
CA SER A 195 5.54 -7.23 8.09
C SER A 195 4.94 -6.27 9.11
N GLN A 196 5.78 -5.70 9.97
CA GLN A 196 5.32 -4.84 11.07
C GLN A 196 4.63 -3.57 10.55
N PHE A 197 3.54 -3.17 11.21
CA PHE A 197 2.74 -2.01 10.83
C PHE A 197 3.58 -0.74 10.74
N ASN A 198 4.38 -0.44 11.76
CA ASN A 198 5.23 0.76 11.81
C ASN A 198 6.31 0.78 10.71
N TYR A 199 6.80 -0.41 10.32
CA TYR A 199 7.74 -0.52 9.21
C TYR A 199 7.05 -0.21 7.87
N GLU A 200 5.88 -0.79 7.60
CA GLU A 200 5.11 -0.50 6.39
C GLU A 200 4.65 0.97 6.33
N VAL A 201 4.28 1.58 7.47
CA VAL A 201 3.97 3.01 7.57
C VAL A 201 5.18 3.86 7.19
N SER A 202 6.35 3.58 7.77
CA SER A 202 7.59 4.33 7.47
C SER A 202 7.99 4.22 5.99
N LYS A 203 7.91 3.02 5.45
CA LYS A 203 8.13 2.74 4.02
C LYS A 203 7.14 3.50 3.14
N GLN A 204 5.87 3.59 3.54
CA GLN A 204 4.85 4.29 2.77
C GLN A 204 5.00 5.82 2.85
N ILE A 205 5.41 6.38 4.00
CA ILE A 205 5.78 7.79 4.14
C ILE A 205 6.96 8.13 3.21
N ALA A 206 8.01 7.31 3.21
CA ALA A 206 9.17 7.51 2.33
C ALA A 206 8.77 7.47 0.85
N LYS A 207 7.91 6.52 0.45
CA LYS A 207 7.35 6.46 -0.93
C LYS A 207 6.54 7.70 -1.28
N ASN A 208 5.69 8.19 -0.38
CA ASN A 208 4.88 9.39 -0.62
C ASN A 208 5.76 10.64 -0.76
N HIS A 209 6.79 10.76 0.09
CA HIS A 209 7.78 11.83 -0.01
C HIS A 209 8.54 11.78 -1.34
N ALA A 210 9.02 10.61 -1.75
CA ALA A 210 9.68 10.43 -3.04
C ALA A 210 8.74 10.81 -4.22
N ARG A 211 7.45 10.47 -4.17
CA ARG A 211 6.48 10.90 -5.20
C ARG A 211 6.33 12.41 -5.27
N MET A 212 6.35 13.11 -4.13
CA MET A 212 6.30 14.58 -4.10
C MET A 212 7.56 15.17 -4.73
N ILE A 213 8.73 14.65 -4.37
CA ILE A 213 10.01 15.08 -4.95
C ILE A 213 10.04 14.84 -6.46
N LEU A 214 9.59 13.66 -6.91
CA LEU A 214 9.59 13.32 -8.33
C LEU A 214 8.84 14.36 -9.18
N LYS A 215 7.75 14.94 -8.66
CA LYS A 215 7.01 16.03 -9.34
C LYS A 215 7.86 17.28 -9.54
N THR A 216 8.79 17.56 -8.63
CA THR A 216 9.70 18.72 -8.78
C THR A 216 10.72 18.50 -9.90
N LEU A 217 11.02 17.25 -10.25
CA LEU A 217 12.05 16.87 -11.22
C LEU A 217 11.58 16.93 -12.68
N SER A 218 10.33 17.32 -12.95
CA SER A 218 9.80 17.43 -14.31
C SER A 218 10.65 18.29 -15.27
N PRO A 219 11.38 19.34 -14.84
CA PRO A 219 12.28 20.05 -15.75
C PRO A 219 13.42 19.18 -16.32
N LEU A 220 13.76 18.05 -15.68
CA LEU A 220 14.78 17.12 -16.15
C LEU A 220 14.23 16.06 -17.12
N GLU A 221 12.94 16.10 -17.46
CA GLU A 221 12.36 15.25 -18.50
C GLU A 221 13.10 15.45 -19.83
N GLY A 222 13.47 14.35 -20.49
CA GLY A 222 14.29 14.37 -21.70
C GLY A 222 15.80 14.59 -21.46
N THR A 223 16.20 15.13 -20.30
CA THR A 223 17.62 15.26 -19.91
C THR A 223 18.15 13.96 -19.30
N VAL A 224 17.36 13.32 -18.43
CA VAL A 224 17.67 12.01 -17.85
C VAL A 224 16.49 11.07 -17.97
N SER A 225 16.73 9.76 -17.78
CA SER A 225 15.64 8.79 -17.80
C SER A 225 14.74 8.92 -16.58
N GLU A 226 13.49 8.48 -16.71
CA GLU A 226 12.53 8.40 -15.60
C GLU A 226 13.09 7.59 -14.43
N GLY A 227 13.78 6.47 -14.71
CA GLY A 227 14.45 5.68 -13.67
C GLY A 227 15.54 6.45 -12.92
N MET A 228 16.18 7.44 -13.55
CA MET A 228 17.14 8.30 -12.86
C MET A 228 16.45 9.35 -11.99
N MET A 229 15.37 9.97 -12.48
CA MET A 229 14.56 10.88 -11.67
C MET A 229 13.98 10.16 -10.45
N ASN A 230 13.51 8.92 -10.61
CA ASN A 230 13.06 8.08 -9.50
C ASN A 230 14.16 7.82 -8.47
N LYS A 231 15.43 7.64 -8.89
CA LYS A 231 16.56 7.51 -7.95
C LYS A 231 16.85 8.81 -7.20
N MET A 232 16.85 9.94 -7.89
CA MET A 232 17.00 11.26 -7.26
C MET A 232 15.91 11.48 -6.21
N ALA A 233 14.65 11.20 -6.58
CA ALA A 233 13.50 11.33 -5.71
C ALA A 233 13.55 10.40 -4.50
N ALA A 234 13.91 9.12 -4.69
CA ALA A 234 14.11 8.18 -3.60
C ALA A 234 15.27 8.58 -2.66
N ALA A 235 16.24 9.33 -3.17
CA ALA A 235 17.36 9.86 -2.40
C ALA A 235 17.06 11.20 -1.70
N GLY A 236 15.83 11.73 -1.81
CA GLY A 236 15.50 13.00 -1.17
C GLY A 236 15.94 14.25 -1.96
N ILE A 237 16.35 14.11 -3.22
CA ILE A 237 16.90 15.20 -4.02
C ILE A 237 15.82 15.77 -4.93
N ASP A 238 15.33 16.96 -4.60
CA ASP A 238 14.40 17.74 -5.42
C ASP A 238 15.13 18.68 -6.39
N PHE A 239 14.37 19.22 -7.35
CA PHE A 239 14.93 20.11 -8.36
C PHE A 239 15.50 21.42 -7.78
N PRO A 240 14.84 22.09 -6.80
CA PRO A 240 15.44 23.23 -6.11
C PRO A 240 16.81 22.90 -5.49
N THR A 241 16.95 21.76 -4.81
CA THR A 241 18.24 21.33 -4.23
C THR A 241 19.32 21.19 -5.31
N ILE A 242 18.97 20.65 -6.48
CA ILE A 242 19.90 20.52 -7.61
C ILE A 242 20.34 21.91 -8.10
N ILE A 243 19.40 22.85 -8.27
CA ILE A 243 19.68 24.23 -8.70
C ILE A 243 20.60 24.93 -7.70
N ASP A 244 20.23 24.93 -6.42
CA ASP A 244 20.99 25.60 -5.35
C ASP A 244 22.40 25.02 -5.22
N THR A 245 22.53 23.70 -5.35
CA THR A 245 23.83 23.02 -5.34
C THR A 245 24.70 23.47 -6.52
N TYR A 246 24.14 23.57 -7.72
CA TYR A 246 24.88 24.00 -8.91
C TYR A 246 25.27 25.49 -8.84
N ILE A 247 24.39 26.37 -8.38
CA ILE A 247 24.69 27.79 -8.20
C ILE A 247 25.85 27.98 -7.19
N THR A 248 25.84 27.19 -6.11
CA THR A 248 26.80 27.36 -5.02
C THR A 248 28.16 26.72 -5.33
N LEU A 249 28.17 25.52 -5.94
CA LEU A 249 29.35 24.66 -6.05
C LEU A 249 29.65 24.21 -7.49
N GLY A 250 28.89 24.68 -8.47
CA GLY A 250 29.06 24.33 -9.89
C GLY A 250 28.90 22.83 -10.16
N GLU A 251 29.61 22.36 -11.19
CA GLU A 251 29.57 20.95 -11.62
C GLU A 251 30.06 19.97 -10.55
N ASP A 252 31.08 20.37 -9.77
CA ASP A 252 31.64 19.54 -8.71
C ASP A 252 30.63 19.31 -7.59
N GLY A 253 29.79 20.30 -7.28
CA GLY A 253 28.67 20.16 -6.36
C GLY A 253 27.68 19.08 -6.79
N ILE A 254 27.27 19.08 -8.06
CA ILE A 254 26.37 18.05 -8.61
C ILE A 254 27.04 16.68 -8.60
N TYR A 255 28.33 16.62 -8.93
CA TYR A 255 29.08 15.37 -8.84
C TYR A 255 29.06 14.81 -7.41
N MET A 256 29.38 15.63 -6.40
CA MET A 256 29.36 15.22 -4.99
C MET A 256 27.96 14.78 -4.56
N LEU A 257 26.93 15.57 -4.88
CA LEU A 257 25.55 15.29 -4.53
C LEU A 257 25.06 13.93 -5.05
N PHE A 258 25.41 13.58 -6.29
CA PHE A 258 24.93 12.33 -6.91
C PHE A 258 25.79 11.11 -6.55
N THR A 259 27.06 11.32 -6.18
CA THR A 259 28.02 10.23 -5.96
C THR A 259 28.24 9.88 -4.49
N GLU A 260 27.74 10.70 -3.55
CA GLU A 260 27.82 10.43 -2.11
C GLU A 260 27.38 9.00 -1.80
N LEU A 261 28.13 8.30 -0.95
CA LEU A 261 27.85 6.90 -0.67
C LEU A 261 26.78 6.76 0.42
N VAL A 262 25.69 6.09 0.07
CA VAL A 262 24.64 5.66 1.01
C VAL A 262 24.63 4.14 0.97
N THR A 263 24.90 3.47 2.10
CA THR A 263 25.00 1.99 2.17
C THR A 263 25.93 1.42 1.09
N GLU A 264 27.13 2.01 0.95
CA GLU A 264 28.18 1.63 -0.02
C GLU A 264 27.84 1.83 -1.51
N LYS A 265 26.63 2.27 -1.84
CA LYS A 265 26.20 2.59 -3.20
C LYS A 265 26.14 4.10 -3.40
N PRO A 266 26.39 4.60 -4.62
CA PRO A 266 26.20 6.03 -4.89
C PRO A 266 24.73 6.40 -4.68
N ARG A 267 24.51 7.56 -4.05
CA ARG A 267 23.20 8.11 -3.71
C ARG A 267 22.27 8.14 -4.92
N VAL A 268 22.79 8.54 -6.09
CA VAL A 268 22.06 8.53 -7.36
C VAL A 268 22.83 7.76 -8.44
N THR A 269 24.04 8.21 -8.78
CA THR A 269 24.82 7.63 -9.89
C THR A 269 26.27 8.10 -9.88
N LYS A 270 27.19 7.26 -10.36
CA LYS A 270 28.59 7.64 -10.71
C LYS A 270 28.80 7.89 -12.21
N SER A 271 27.74 7.81 -13.01
CA SER A 271 27.85 7.98 -14.46
C SER A 271 28.16 9.43 -14.83
N ARG A 272 29.40 9.68 -15.28
CA ARG A 272 29.81 11.03 -15.72
C ARG A 272 28.95 11.54 -16.87
N ARG A 273 28.49 10.67 -17.77
CA ARG A 273 27.56 11.03 -18.86
C ARG A 273 26.27 11.67 -18.32
N ILE A 274 25.68 11.08 -17.29
CA ILE A 274 24.44 11.59 -16.68
C ILE A 274 24.70 12.91 -15.95
N ILE A 275 25.79 12.97 -15.17
CA ILE A 275 26.17 14.18 -14.42
C ILE A 275 26.44 15.35 -15.38
N ASN A 276 27.16 15.10 -16.48
CA ASN A 276 27.41 16.10 -17.52
C ASN A 276 26.10 16.53 -18.19
N SER A 277 25.19 15.60 -18.49
CA SER A 277 23.89 15.94 -19.07
C SER A 277 23.08 16.88 -18.19
N VAL A 278 23.06 16.62 -16.87
CA VAL A 278 22.36 17.48 -15.90
C VAL A 278 23.04 18.84 -15.79
N THR A 279 24.36 18.88 -15.63
CA THR A 279 25.10 20.14 -15.50
C THR A 279 25.02 21.03 -16.75
N SER A 280 25.07 20.45 -17.96
CA SER A 280 24.84 21.21 -19.20
C SER A 280 23.41 21.74 -19.30
N PHE A 281 22.42 20.97 -18.86
CA PHE A 281 21.04 21.47 -18.76
C PHE A 281 20.94 22.66 -17.80
N LEU A 282 21.51 22.55 -16.60
CA LEU A 282 21.49 23.61 -15.59
C LEU A 282 22.19 24.88 -16.08
N GLN A 283 23.35 24.74 -16.74
CA GLN A 283 24.06 25.86 -17.36
C GLN A 283 23.15 26.63 -18.32
N ASN A 284 22.40 25.93 -19.18
CA ASN A 284 21.53 26.58 -20.17
C ASN A 284 20.34 27.33 -19.59
N ILE A 285 19.92 27.02 -18.36
CA ILE A 285 18.74 27.66 -17.73
C ILE A 285 19.11 28.70 -16.67
N ILE A 286 20.35 28.71 -16.19
CA ILE A 286 20.87 29.66 -15.19
C ILE A 286 21.63 30.82 -15.85
N THR A 287 22.18 30.60 -17.06
CA THR A 287 22.91 31.62 -17.84
C THR A 287 21.98 32.31 -18.83
#